data_AF-A0A962W3N6-F1
#
_entry.id   AF-A0A962W3N6-F1
#
_cell.length_a   1.000
_cell.length_b   1.000
_cell.length_c   1.000
_cell.angle_alpha   90.00
_cell.angle_beta   90.00
_cell.angle_gamma   90.00
#
_symmetry.space_group_name_H-M   'P 1'
#
loop_
_entity.id
_entity.type
_entity.pdbx_description
1 polymer ?
#
loop_
_entity_poly.entity_id
_entity_poly.type
_entity_poly.pdbx_seq_one_letter_code
_entity_poly.pdbx_strand_id
1 'polypeptide(L)'
;YVCRYYMSRGHWQIVDHSKGKPREGAFDTLPLDEAPKAVVQTALKAANAIGNGLYGVDLKQTGRKVLVIEVNDNPNIDGGVEDKVTGAALYQRIMREFLRRLEARGR
;
A
#
# COMPACT_ATOMS: atom_id res chain seq x y z
N TYR A 1 -5.76 -0.37 0.90
CA TYR A 1 -5.60 -1.80 0.61
C TYR A 1 -4.45 -2.32 1.48
N VAL A 2 -4.17 -3.62 1.46
CA VAL A 2 -2.95 -4.19 2.06
C VAL A 2 -2.37 -5.21 1.09
N CYS A 3 -1.09 -5.10 0.79
CA CYS A 3 -0.37 -6.01 -0.09
C CYS A 3 0.93 -6.48 0.56
N ARG A 4 1.27 -7.74 0.31
CA ARG A 4 2.56 -8.33 0.68
C ARG A 4 3.29 -8.72 -0.60
N TYR A 5 4.35 -7.99 -0.92
CA TYR A 5 5.21 -8.30 -2.05
C TYR A 5 6.33 -9.25 -1.65
N TYR A 6 6.63 -10.18 -2.53
CA TYR A 6 7.75 -11.08 -2.40
C TYR A 6 8.91 -10.58 -3.24
N MET A 7 10.12 -10.91 -2.79
CA MET A 7 11.32 -10.65 -3.56
C MET A 7 11.32 -11.49 -4.85
N SER A 8 11.87 -10.91 -5.93
CA SER A 8 12.11 -11.66 -7.16
C SER A 8 13.12 -12.79 -6.90
N ARG A 9 13.00 -13.89 -7.65
CA ARG A 9 13.78 -15.11 -7.37
C ARG A 9 15.29 -14.84 -7.49
N GLY A 10 15.98 -14.96 -6.36
CA GLY A 10 17.43 -14.74 -6.28
C GLY A 10 17.84 -13.27 -6.31
N HIS A 11 16.91 -12.34 -6.04
CA HIS A 11 17.18 -10.91 -5.99
C HIS A 11 16.57 -10.30 -4.72
N TRP A 12 17.21 -9.26 -4.18
CA TRP A 12 16.71 -8.53 -3.02
C TRP A 12 15.56 -7.53 -3.32
N GLN A 13 15.29 -7.22 -4.59
CA GLN A 13 14.23 -6.29 -5.01
C GLN A 13 12.98 -7.09 -5.38
N ILE A 14 11.83 -6.42 -5.33
CA ILE A 14 10.56 -7.01 -5.79
C ILE A 14 10.49 -7.08 -7.31
N VAL A 15 11.24 -6.24 -8.03
CA VAL A 15 11.44 -6.32 -9.48
C VAL A 15 12.93 -6.34 -9.79
N ASP A 16 13.35 -7.35 -10.54
CA ASP A 16 14.71 -7.50 -11.03
C ASP A 16 14.81 -7.01 -12.48
N HIS A 17 15.55 -5.92 -12.67
CA HIS A 17 15.83 -5.32 -13.99
C HIS A 17 17.22 -5.69 -14.55
N SER A 18 17.99 -6.55 -13.86
CA SER A 18 19.37 -6.87 -14.23
C SER A 18 19.50 -7.66 -15.54
N LYS A 19 18.42 -8.31 -15.98
CA LYS A 19 18.37 -9.09 -17.23
C LYS A 19 17.20 -8.62 -18.06
N GLY A 20 17.46 -8.19 -19.30
CA GLY A 20 16.48 -7.91 -20.34
C GLY A 20 15.04 -7.64 -19.85
N LYS A 21 14.17 -8.65 -19.95
CA LYS A 21 12.79 -8.57 -19.47
C LYS A 21 12.75 -8.57 -17.92
N PRO A 22 12.08 -7.59 -17.29
CA PRO A 22 11.93 -7.54 -15.83
C PRO A 22 11.34 -8.83 -15.26
N ARG A 23 11.87 -9.24 -14.10
CA ARG A 23 11.36 -10.40 -13.35
C ARG A 23 10.79 -9.94 -12.03
N GLU A 24 9.48 -10.02 -11.92
CA GLU A 24 8.73 -9.62 -10.74
C GLU A 24 8.63 -10.76 -9.72
N GLY A 25 8.64 -10.41 -8.45
CA GLY A 25 8.26 -11.30 -7.36
C GLY A 25 6.75 -11.49 -7.31
N ALA A 26 6.32 -12.52 -6.58
CA ALA A 26 4.90 -12.73 -6.33
C ALA A 26 4.31 -11.63 -5.41
N PHE A 27 3.00 -11.64 -5.24
CA PHE A 27 2.31 -10.80 -4.26
C PHE A 27 1.08 -11.49 -3.70
N ASP A 28 0.70 -11.11 -2.47
CA ASP A 28 -0.61 -11.39 -1.89
C ASP A 28 -1.34 -10.06 -1.63
N THR A 29 -2.60 -10.00 -2.02
CA THR A 29 -3.51 -8.91 -1.68
C THR A 29 -4.45 -9.41 -0.60
N LEU A 30 -4.49 -8.69 0.53
CA LEU A 30 -5.19 -9.13 1.73
C LEU A 30 -6.44 -8.27 1.96
N PRO A 31 -7.56 -8.87 2.40
CA PRO A 31 -8.61 -8.15 3.11
C PRO A 31 -8.03 -7.42 4.33
N LEU A 32 -8.59 -6.24 4.65
CA LEU A 32 -8.05 -5.39 5.72
C LEU A 32 -8.16 -6.05 7.11
N ASP A 33 -9.20 -6.85 7.33
CA ASP A 33 -9.48 -7.61 8.55
C ASP A 33 -8.58 -8.84 8.73
N GLU A 34 -8.02 -9.36 7.64
CA GLU A 34 -7.02 -10.44 7.68
C GLU A 34 -5.59 -9.90 7.84
N ALA A 35 -5.36 -8.61 7.59
CA ALA A 35 -4.05 -8.00 7.77
C ALA A 35 -3.62 -7.97 9.25
N PRO A 36 -2.34 -8.22 9.57
CA PRO A 36 -1.86 -8.13 10.95
C PRO A 36 -2.12 -6.74 11.54
N LYS A 37 -2.81 -6.69 12.70
CA LYS A 37 -3.19 -5.43 13.35
C LYS A 37 -2.01 -4.47 13.56
N ALA A 38 -0.85 -5.01 13.93
CA ALA A 38 0.37 -4.21 14.13
C ALA A 38 0.85 -3.54 12.83
N VAL A 39 0.68 -4.19 11.68
CA VAL A 39 1.04 -3.63 10.36
C VAL A 39 0.12 -2.45 10.04
N VAL A 40 -1.19 -2.64 10.15
CA VAL A 40 -2.19 -1.60 9.87
C VAL A 40 -2.01 -0.39 10.80
N GLN A 41 -1.81 -0.64 12.11
CA GLN A 41 -1.60 0.43 13.08
C GLN A 41 -0.31 1.22 12.83
N THR A 42 0.78 0.54 12.49
CA THR A 42 2.04 1.22 12.17
C THR A 42 1.93 2.04 10.88
N ALA A 43 1.26 1.52 9.85
CA ALA A 43 1.00 2.27 8.61
C ALA A 43 0.20 3.54 8.88
N LEU A 44 -0.88 3.44 9.65
CA LEU A 44 -1.71 4.60 10.02
C LEU A 44 -0.93 5.64 10.83
N LYS A 45 -0.10 5.20 11.79
CA LYS A 45 0.76 6.11 12.57
C LYS A 45 1.74 6.85 11.66
N ALA A 46 2.39 6.16 10.72
CA ALA A 46 3.33 6.75 9.79
C ALA A 46 2.65 7.77 8.86
N ALA A 47 1.53 7.40 8.24
CA ALA A 47 0.76 8.29 7.38
C ALA A 47 0.27 9.56 8.13
N ASN A 48 -0.29 9.39 9.33
CA ASN A 48 -0.79 10.50 10.15
C ASN A 48 0.32 11.45 10.63
N ALA A 49 1.56 10.98 10.74
CA ALA A 49 2.70 11.83 11.08
C ALA A 49 3.08 12.78 9.93
N ILE A 50 2.78 12.41 8.68
CA ILE A 50 2.99 13.28 7.51
C ILE A 50 1.83 14.27 7.36
N GLY A 51 0.61 13.79 7.51
CA GLY A 51 -0.58 14.63 7.45
C GLY A 51 -1.83 13.84 7.10
N ASN A 52 -2.77 14.50 6.45
CA ASN A 52 -4.07 13.91 6.13
C ASN A 52 -4.20 13.53 4.64
N GLY A 53 -3.11 13.34 3.89
CA GLY A 53 -3.12 12.99 2.46
C GLY A 53 -3.53 11.55 2.14
N LEU A 54 -3.47 11.18 0.86
CA LEU A 54 -3.50 9.79 0.41
C LEU A 54 -2.06 9.29 0.37
N TYR A 55 -1.71 8.39 1.31
CA TYR A 55 -0.35 7.87 1.41
C TYR A 55 -0.30 6.36 1.23
N GLY A 56 0.74 5.88 0.56
CA GLY A 56 1.22 4.50 0.66
C GLY A 56 2.29 4.41 1.73
N VAL A 57 2.33 3.31 2.49
CA VAL A 57 3.33 3.11 3.53
C VAL A 57 3.93 1.72 3.37
N ASP A 58 5.23 1.69 3.10
CA ASP A 58 5.96 0.44 2.97
C ASP A 58 6.54 0.03 4.32
N LEU A 59 6.27 -1.23 4.68
CA LEU A 59 6.60 -1.77 5.98
C LEU A 59 7.41 -3.06 5.82
N LYS A 60 8.39 -3.26 6.71
CA LYS A 60 9.03 -4.56 6.92
C LYS A 60 8.60 -5.15 8.25
N GLN A 61 8.01 -6.34 8.23
CA GLN A 61 7.80 -7.13 9.44
C GLN A 61 8.95 -8.12 9.66
N THR A 62 9.55 -8.09 10.85
CA THR A 62 10.54 -9.09 11.31
C THR A 62 10.11 -9.61 12.68
N GLY A 63 9.68 -10.87 12.72
CA GLY A 63 9.02 -11.46 13.90
C GLY A 63 7.82 -10.61 14.33
N ARG A 64 7.91 -10.02 15.53
CA ARG A 64 6.86 -9.14 16.10
C ARG A 64 7.08 -7.65 15.83
N LYS A 65 8.22 -7.26 15.24
CA LYS A 65 8.54 -5.85 14.96
C LYS A 65 8.04 -5.48 13.56
N VAL A 66 7.41 -4.31 13.45
CA VAL A 66 7.01 -3.69 12.19
C VAL A 66 7.80 -2.39 12.05
N LEU A 67 8.58 -2.27 10.99
CA LEU A 67 9.45 -1.14 10.70
C LEU A 67 8.92 -0.39 9.48
N VAL A 68 8.91 0.94 9.54
CA VAL A 68 8.59 1.79 8.39
C VAL A 68 9.82 1.90 7.50
N ILE A 69 9.63 1.69 6.20
CA ILE A 69 10.67 1.86 5.18
C ILE A 69 10.50 3.23 4.52
N GLU A 70 9.31 3.49 3.98
CA GLU A 70 8.99 4.74 3.28
C GLU A 70 7.50 5.09 3.40
N VAL A 71 7.19 6.37 3.14
CA VAL A 71 5.83 6.91 3.04
C VAL A 71 5.74 7.69 1.72
N ASN A 72 4.88 7.24 0.81
CA ASN A 72 4.71 7.80 -0.53
C ASN A 72 3.44 8.64 -0.60
N ASP A 73 3.54 9.88 -1.08
CA ASP A 73 2.43 10.84 -1.26
C ASP A 73 1.64 10.64 -2.56
N ASN A 74 2.21 9.91 -3.51
CA ASN A 74 1.55 9.44 -4.72
C ASN A 74 1.73 7.92 -4.88
N PRO A 75 1.05 7.12 -4.05
CA PRO A 75 1.21 5.67 -4.09
C PRO A 75 0.62 5.05 -5.35
N ASN A 76 1.26 3.99 -5.83
CA ASN A 76 0.69 3.13 -6.86
C ASN A 76 -0.55 2.37 -6.35
N ILE A 77 -1.50 2.17 -7.26
CA ILE A 77 -2.67 1.29 -7.10
C ILE A 77 -2.88 0.61 -8.46
N ASP A 78 -2.09 -0.41 -8.71
CA ASP A 78 -2.03 -1.15 -9.95
C ASP A 78 -3.19 -2.17 -10.02
N GLY A 79 -3.86 -2.19 -11.16
CA GLY A 79 -5.01 -3.06 -11.40
C GLY A 79 -4.62 -4.53 -11.40
N GLY A 80 -5.36 -5.35 -10.67
CA GLY A 80 -5.08 -6.77 -10.45
C GLY A 80 -4.07 -7.04 -9.34
N VAL A 81 -3.50 -6.01 -8.71
CA VAL A 81 -2.56 -6.11 -7.59
C VAL A 81 -3.20 -5.52 -6.33
N GLU A 82 -3.14 -4.21 -6.11
CA GLU A 82 -3.64 -3.57 -4.88
C GLU A 82 -5.16 -3.59 -4.78
N ASP A 83 -5.84 -3.57 -5.92
CA ASP A 83 -7.29 -3.66 -6.00
C ASP A 83 -7.82 -5.10 -6.08
N LYS A 84 -6.96 -6.12 -6.14
CA LYS A 84 -7.37 -7.52 -6.42
C LYS A 84 -8.49 -8.04 -5.51
N VAL A 85 -8.52 -7.62 -4.25
CA VAL A 85 -9.54 -8.03 -3.26
C VAL A 85 -10.75 -7.09 -3.25
N THR A 86 -10.53 -5.77 -3.28
CA THR A 86 -11.60 -4.77 -3.06
C THR A 86 -12.22 -4.26 -4.37
N GLY A 87 -11.52 -4.45 -5.49
CA GLY A 87 -11.88 -4.02 -6.84
C GLY A 87 -12.27 -2.54 -6.91
N ALA A 88 -13.29 -2.27 -7.73
CA ALA A 88 -13.85 -0.93 -7.95
C ALA A 88 -14.19 -0.17 -6.65
N ALA A 89 -14.56 -0.89 -5.57
CA ALA A 89 -14.92 -0.25 -4.32
C ALA A 89 -13.75 0.49 -3.66
N LEU A 90 -12.49 0.11 -3.94
CA LEU A 90 -11.31 0.82 -3.45
C LEU A 90 -11.27 2.25 -4.03
N TYR A 91 -11.34 2.36 -5.35
CA TYR A 91 -11.34 3.64 -6.07
C TYR A 91 -12.53 4.51 -5.66
N GLN A 92 -13.71 3.90 -5.50
CA GLN A 92 -14.91 4.60 -5.04
C GLN A 92 -14.74 5.19 -3.63
N ARG A 93 -14.04 4.50 -2.72
CA ARG A 93 -13.72 5.05 -1.38
C ARG A 93 -12.77 6.24 -1.47
N ILE A 94 -11.73 6.15 -2.30
CA ILE A 94 -10.76 7.23 -2.51
C ILE A 94 -11.45 8.47 -3.10
N MET A 95 -12.22 8.29 -4.18
CA MET A 95 -12.94 9.40 -4.83
C MET A 95 -13.95 10.06 -3.91
N ARG A 96 -14.70 9.28 -3.11
CA ARG A 96 -15.63 9.84 -2.10
C ARG A 96 -14.91 10.69 -1.05
N GLU A 97 -13.73 10.27 -0.60
CA GLU A 97 -12.97 11.04 0.37
C GLU A 97 -12.47 12.37 -0.22
N PHE A 98 -12.03 12.38 -1.48
CA PHE A 98 -11.65 13.61 -2.17
C PHE A 98 -12.85 14.55 -2.36
N LEU A 99 -14.00 14.03 -2.80
CA LEU A 99 -15.23 14.81 -2.95
C LEU A 99 -15.64 15.44 -1.61
N ARG A 100 -15.70 14.65 -0.54
CA ARG A 100 -16.06 15.12 0.82
C ARG A 100 -15.19 16.30 1.27
N ARG A 101 -13.88 16.27 0.95
CA ARG A 101 -12.95 17.34 1.31
C ARG A 101 -13.11 18.58 0.45
N LEU A 102 -13.39 18.43 -0.85
CA LEU A 102 -13.68 19.55 -1.74
C LEU A 102 -14.94 20.29 -1.27
N GLU A 103 -16.01 19.55 -0.95
CA GLU A 103 -17.26 20.12 -0.43
C GLU A 103 -17.05 20.84 0.91
N ALA A 104 -16.19 20.30 1.79
CA ALA A 104 -15.89 20.92 3.07
C ALA A 104 -15.07 22.22 2.95
N ARG A 105 -14.32 22.42 1.86
CA ARG A 105 -13.57 23.67 1.58
C ARG A 105 -14.44 24.78 0.98
N GLY A 106 -15.54 24.41 0.32
CA GLY A 106 -16.49 25.34 -0.29
C GLY A 106 -17.54 25.90 0.69
N ARG A 107 -17.42 25.56 1.98
CA ARG A 107 -18.17 26.12 3.11
C ARG A 107 -17.26 27.02 3.91
#